data_AF-A0A7S3T973-F1
#
_entry.id   AF-A0A7S3T973-F1
#
_cell.length_a   1.000
_cell.length_b   1.000
_cell.length_c   1.000
_cell.angle_alpha   90.00
_cell.angle_beta   90.00
_cell.angle_gamma   90.00
#
_symmetry.space_group_name_H-M   'P 1'
#
loop_
_entity.id
_entity.type
_entity.pdbx_description
1 polymer ?
#
loop_
_entity_poly.entity_id
_entity_poly.type
_entity_poly.pdbx_seq_one_letter_code
_entity_poly.pdbx_strand_id
1 'polypeptide(L)'
;PDPNSTTNPEFKCILQLLKDSIPVDKTKYSRMAKACKGVSEETTTGVHRLREMAAKGELLFPAINVNDCVTKSKFDNVYGCRHSLPDGIMRATDVMIGGKRALVAGYGDVGKGCAFALRGAGARV
;
A
#
# COMPACT_ATOMS: atom_id res chain seq x y z
N PRO A 1 -4.11 -17.40 -18.01
CA PRO A 1 -3.75 -15.96 -17.99
C PRO A 1 -2.57 -15.76 -18.93
N ASP A 2 -2.57 -14.69 -19.73
CA ASP A 2 -1.48 -14.40 -20.67
C ASP A 2 -0.64 -13.21 -20.16
N PRO A 3 0.63 -13.41 -19.77
CA PRO A 3 1.53 -12.32 -19.35
C PRO A 3 1.73 -11.25 -20.42
N ASN A 4 1.55 -11.55 -21.70
CA ASN A 4 1.71 -10.57 -22.77
C ASN A 4 0.52 -9.61 -22.89
N SER A 5 -0.57 -9.85 -22.17
CA SER A 5 -1.76 -8.99 -22.15
C SER A 5 -1.56 -7.65 -21.43
N THR A 6 -0.43 -7.45 -20.76
CA THR A 6 -0.12 -6.23 -20.01
C THR A 6 1.28 -5.72 -20.32
N THR A 7 1.49 -4.41 -20.25
CA THR A 7 2.81 -3.79 -20.32
C THR A 7 3.43 -3.58 -18.94
N ASN A 8 2.66 -3.71 -17.85
CA ASN A 8 3.14 -3.55 -16.49
C ASN A 8 4.03 -4.75 -16.09
N PRO A 9 5.33 -4.54 -15.79
CA PRO A 9 6.27 -5.65 -15.55
C PRO A 9 5.93 -6.49 -14.32
N GLU A 10 5.43 -5.88 -13.25
CA GLU A 10 5.01 -6.61 -12.04
C GLU A 10 3.78 -7.46 -12.31
N PHE A 11 2.79 -6.93 -13.04
CA PHE A 11 1.60 -7.68 -13.39
C PHE A 11 1.90 -8.81 -14.38
N LYS A 12 2.93 -8.67 -15.23
CA LYS A 12 3.45 -9.81 -16.02
C LYS A 12 3.90 -10.96 -15.13
N CYS A 13 4.64 -10.67 -14.06
CA CYS A 13 5.08 -11.69 -13.10
C CYS A 13 3.89 -12.37 -12.41
N ILE A 14 2.86 -11.60 -12.02
CA ILE A 14 1.63 -12.18 -11.44
C ILE A 14 0.90 -13.07 -12.43
N LEU A 15 0.72 -12.63 -13.68
CA LEU A 15 0.05 -13.44 -14.71
C LEU A 15 0.85 -14.69 -15.06
N GLN A 16 2.19 -14.61 -15.05
CA GLN A 16 3.07 -15.76 -15.26
C GLN A 16 2.95 -16.76 -14.11
N LEU A 17 3.00 -16.29 -12.85
CA LEU A 17 2.78 -17.12 -11.67
C LEU A 17 1.44 -17.87 -11.72
N LEU A 18 0.37 -17.17 -12.10
CA LEU A 18 -0.95 -17.79 -12.25
C LEU A 18 -0.99 -18.77 -13.44
N LYS A 19 -0.32 -18.44 -14.56
CA LYS A 19 -0.22 -19.30 -15.74
C LYS A 19 0.46 -20.62 -15.42
N ASP A 20 1.50 -20.59 -14.60
CA ASP A 20 2.25 -21.78 -14.19
C ASP A 20 1.51 -22.56 -13.09
N SER A 21 0.81 -21.86 -12.18
CA SER A 21 0.12 -22.50 -11.06
C SER A 21 -1.18 -23.22 -11.44
N ILE A 22 -1.95 -22.70 -12.41
CA ILE A 22 -3.30 -23.23 -12.73
C ILE A 22 -3.25 -24.65 -13.35
N PRO A 23 -2.32 -24.98 -14.27
CA PRO A 23 -2.20 -26.35 -14.80
C PRO A 23 -1.84 -27.39 -13.75
N VAL A 24 -1.08 -27.00 -12.71
CA VAL A 24 -0.67 -27.89 -11.61
C VAL A 24 -1.85 -28.22 -10.70
N ASP A 25 -2.65 -27.22 -10.32
CA ASP A 25 -3.89 -27.43 -9.58
C ASP A 25 -4.92 -26.35 -9.93
N LYS A 26 -5.89 -26.74 -10.76
CA LYS A 26 -6.96 -25.86 -11.27
C LYS A 26 -7.87 -25.32 -10.17
N THR A 27 -7.91 -25.96 -9.01
CA THR A 27 -8.84 -25.63 -7.93
C THR A 27 -8.17 -24.99 -6.72
N LYS A 28 -6.84 -24.86 -6.72
CA LYS A 28 -6.02 -24.33 -5.61
C LYS A 28 -6.63 -23.07 -5.00
N TYR A 29 -6.78 -22.00 -5.79
CA TYR A 29 -7.26 -20.71 -5.31
C TYR A 29 -8.74 -20.75 -4.91
N SER A 30 -9.58 -21.52 -5.61
CA SER A 30 -10.99 -21.70 -5.26
C SER A 30 -11.16 -22.42 -3.92
N ARG A 31 -10.35 -23.45 -3.63
CA ARG A 31 -10.34 -24.13 -2.33
C ARG A 31 -9.82 -23.20 -1.24
N MET A 32 -8.74 -22.44 -1.51
CA MET A 32 -8.19 -21.46 -0.56
C MET A 32 -9.23 -20.39 -0.18
N ALA A 33 -9.92 -19.81 -1.17
CA ALA A 33 -10.93 -18.79 -0.93
C ALA A 33 -12.09 -19.33 -0.06
N LYS A 34 -12.55 -20.57 -0.32
CA LYS A 34 -13.59 -21.22 0.50
C LYS A 34 -13.15 -21.51 1.94
N ALA A 35 -11.86 -21.78 2.15
CA ALA A 35 -11.31 -22.04 3.48
C ALA A 35 -11.02 -20.74 4.27
N CYS A 36 -10.77 -19.63 3.57
CA CYS A 36 -10.46 -18.34 4.18
C CYS A 36 -11.66 -17.79 4.96
N LYS A 37 -11.45 -17.44 6.23
CA LYS A 37 -12.50 -16.87 7.09
C LYS A 37 -12.62 -15.36 6.98
N GLY A 38 -11.58 -14.70 6.50
CA GLY A 38 -11.58 -13.26 6.25
C GLY A 38 -10.18 -12.71 6.12
N VAL A 39 -10.10 -11.41 5.83
CA VAL A 39 -8.84 -10.65 5.71
C VAL A 39 -8.91 -9.38 6.55
N SER A 40 -7.82 -9.00 7.20
CA SER A 40 -7.67 -7.71 7.87
C SER A 40 -6.67 -6.87 7.08
N GLU A 41 -7.14 -5.79 6.45
CA GLU A 41 -6.32 -4.99 5.55
C GLU A 41 -5.84 -3.71 6.23
N GLU A 42 -4.53 -3.51 6.15
CA GLU A 42 -3.79 -2.53 6.95
C GLU A 42 -3.69 -1.16 6.29
N THR A 43 -3.75 -1.10 4.95
CA THR A 43 -3.38 0.13 4.21
C THR A 43 -4.55 0.74 3.45
N THR A 44 -4.51 2.07 3.27
CA THR A 44 -5.54 2.82 2.54
C THR A 44 -5.78 2.26 1.12
N THR A 45 -4.71 1.90 0.40
CA THR A 45 -4.81 1.38 -0.97
C THR A 45 -5.46 -0.01 -0.99
N GLY A 46 -5.10 -0.89 -0.05
CA GLY A 46 -5.73 -2.20 0.06
C GLY A 46 -7.22 -2.09 0.38
N VAL A 47 -7.59 -1.20 1.31
CA VAL A 47 -8.99 -0.93 1.66
C VAL A 47 -9.79 -0.42 0.46
N HIS A 48 -9.20 0.42 -0.39
CA HIS A 48 -9.85 0.87 -1.63
C HIS A 48 -10.19 -0.32 -2.55
N ARG A 49 -9.23 -1.23 -2.76
CA ARG A 49 -9.45 -2.45 -3.58
C ARG A 49 -10.52 -3.35 -2.98
N LEU A 50 -10.54 -3.51 -1.65
CA LEU A 50 -11.59 -4.27 -0.96
C LEU A 50 -12.97 -3.66 -1.18
N ARG A 51 -13.09 -2.32 -1.10
CA ARG A 51 -14.34 -1.61 -1.38
C ARG A 51 -14.80 -1.77 -2.83
N GLU A 52 -13.88 -1.70 -3.79
CA GLU A 52 -14.19 -1.94 -5.22
C GLU A 52 -14.69 -3.36 -5.46
N MET A 53 -14.00 -4.38 -4.91
CA MET A 53 -14.43 -5.77 -5.02
C MET A 53 -15.78 -6.00 -4.33
N ALA A 54 -16.01 -5.40 -3.16
CA ALA A 54 -17.29 -5.48 -2.47
C ALA A 54 -18.42 -4.85 -3.29
N ALA A 55 -18.19 -3.68 -3.88
CA ALA A 55 -19.17 -2.99 -4.73
C ALA A 55 -19.52 -3.78 -5.99
N LYS A 56 -18.58 -4.59 -6.52
CA LYS A 56 -18.79 -5.49 -7.67
C LYS A 56 -19.35 -6.87 -7.30
N GLY A 57 -19.47 -7.19 -6.01
CA GLY A 57 -19.82 -8.54 -5.55
C GLY A 57 -18.72 -9.58 -5.77
N GLU A 58 -17.47 -9.14 -5.99
CA GLU A 58 -16.29 -9.98 -6.23
C GLU A 58 -15.55 -10.35 -4.93
N LEU A 59 -15.92 -9.74 -3.80
CA LEU A 59 -15.30 -10.03 -2.51
C LEU A 59 -15.69 -11.43 -2.01
N LEU A 60 -14.72 -12.35 -2.00
CA LEU A 60 -14.96 -13.78 -1.75
C LEU A 60 -15.09 -14.16 -0.26
N PHE A 61 -14.66 -13.29 0.65
CA PHE A 61 -14.70 -13.53 2.10
C PHE A 61 -14.73 -12.19 2.86
N PRO A 62 -15.17 -12.19 4.14
CA PRO A 62 -15.25 -10.96 4.95
C PRO A 62 -13.93 -10.21 5.02
N ALA A 63 -14.00 -8.88 5.08
CA ALA A 63 -12.84 -8.04 5.22
C ALA A 63 -13.01 -7.03 6.36
N ILE A 64 -11.96 -6.88 7.17
CA ILE A 64 -11.86 -5.86 8.22
C ILE A 64 -10.92 -4.78 7.73
N ASN A 65 -11.43 -3.55 7.70
CA ASN A 65 -10.65 -2.36 7.43
C ASN A 65 -9.92 -1.94 8.71
N VAL A 66 -8.66 -2.31 8.84
CA VAL A 66 -7.81 -1.92 9.98
C VAL A 66 -7.25 -0.52 9.79
N ASN A 67 -7.01 -0.10 8.54
CA ASN A 67 -6.45 1.21 8.24
C ASN A 67 -7.26 2.35 8.87
N ASP A 68 -8.59 2.29 8.79
CA ASP A 68 -9.46 3.38 9.24
C ASP A 68 -9.71 3.37 10.77
N CYS A 69 -9.12 2.42 11.51
CA CYS A 69 -9.03 2.53 12.96
C CYS A 69 -8.31 3.83 13.34
N VAL A 70 -8.82 4.55 14.35
CA VAL A 70 -8.24 5.83 14.79
C VAL A 70 -6.79 5.64 15.23
N THR A 71 -6.51 4.57 15.97
CA THR A 71 -5.17 4.20 16.44
C THR A 71 -4.23 3.74 15.33
N LYS A 72 -4.73 3.52 14.11
CA LYS A 72 -3.92 3.23 12.92
C LYS A 72 -3.77 4.50 12.09
N SER A 73 -4.83 4.94 11.41
CA SER A 73 -4.77 6.06 10.46
C SER A 73 -4.20 7.35 11.06
N LYS A 74 -4.54 7.68 12.32
CA LYS A 74 -4.10 8.94 12.95
C LYS A 74 -2.78 8.83 13.69
N PHE A 75 -2.21 7.64 13.78
CA PHE A 75 -0.92 7.42 14.43
C PHE A 75 0.13 6.90 13.46
N ASP A 76 -0.08 5.72 12.90
CA ASP A 76 0.85 5.06 11.97
C ASP A 76 1.10 5.94 10.74
N ASN A 77 0.05 6.29 9.99
CA ASN A 77 0.22 7.06 8.75
C ASN A 77 0.84 8.45 9.02
N VAL A 78 0.55 9.07 10.17
CA VAL A 78 1.01 10.43 10.49
C VAL A 78 2.40 10.39 11.13
N TYR A 79 2.51 9.79 12.32
CA TYR A 79 3.73 9.81 13.12
C TYR A 79 4.75 8.79 12.64
N GLY A 80 4.31 7.66 12.07
CA GLY A 80 5.19 6.69 11.42
C GLY A 80 5.92 7.34 10.25
N CYS A 81 5.20 7.94 9.30
CA CYS A 81 5.82 8.64 8.17
C CYS A 81 6.61 9.89 8.59
N ARG A 82 6.20 10.58 9.67
CA ARG A 82 6.99 11.70 10.23
C ARG A 82 8.38 11.24 10.69
N HIS A 83 8.49 10.00 11.17
CA HIS A 83 9.77 9.43 11.59
C HIS A 83 10.54 8.79 10.42
N SER A 84 9.89 7.90 9.66
CA SER A 84 10.58 7.06 8.67
C SER A 84 10.93 7.79 7.37
N LEU A 85 10.21 8.84 6.99
CA LEU A 85 10.54 9.63 5.79
C LEU A 85 11.94 10.26 5.87
N PRO A 86 12.24 11.14 6.84
CA PRO A 86 13.57 11.76 6.91
C PRO A 86 14.65 10.71 7.13
N ASP A 87 14.38 9.65 7.90
CA ASP A 87 15.31 8.53 8.10
C ASP A 87 15.71 7.87 6.77
N GLY A 88 14.73 7.52 5.92
CA GLY A 88 15.01 6.95 4.60
C GLY A 88 15.80 7.89 3.69
N ILE A 89 15.47 9.18 3.68
CA ILE A 89 16.19 10.19 2.90
C ILE A 89 17.65 10.31 3.37
N MET A 90 17.86 10.40 4.69
CA MET A 90 19.19 10.54 5.29
C MET A 90 20.04 9.30 5.02
N ARG A 91 19.54 8.09 5.27
CA ARG A 91 20.31 6.86 5.01
C ARG A 91 20.67 6.66 3.54
N ALA A 92 19.80 7.07 2.63
CA ALA A 92 20.01 6.86 1.20
C ALA A 92 20.94 7.90 0.56
N THR A 93 21.05 9.09 1.13
CA THR A 93 21.67 10.23 0.43
C THR A 93 22.56 11.13 1.29
N ASP A 94 22.49 11.03 2.62
CA ASP A 94 23.11 11.92 3.59
C ASP A 94 22.82 13.42 3.34
N VAL A 95 21.77 13.74 2.58
CA VAL A 95 21.49 15.10 2.15
C VAL A 95 21.04 15.96 3.33
N MET A 96 21.62 17.15 3.45
CA MET A 96 21.10 18.16 4.38
C MET A 96 19.71 18.61 3.91
N ILE A 97 18.67 18.23 4.66
CA ILE A 97 17.26 18.59 4.41
C ILE A 97 17.03 20.10 4.62
N GLY A 98 17.67 20.68 5.64
CA GLY A 98 17.54 22.09 5.97
C GLY A 98 17.92 23.03 4.81
N GLY A 99 17.11 24.07 4.62
CA GLY A 99 17.29 25.07 3.56
C GLY A 99 16.90 24.60 2.15
N LYS A 100 16.56 23.32 1.95
CA LYS A 100 16.11 22.81 0.65
C LYS A 100 14.63 23.11 0.41
N ARG A 101 14.26 23.09 -0.86
CA ARG A 101 12.85 23.12 -1.30
C ARG A 101 12.37 21.68 -1.42
N ALA A 102 11.32 21.30 -0.70
CA ALA A 102 10.80 19.93 -0.72
C ALA A 102 9.35 19.92 -1.19
N LEU A 103 9.03 19.12 -2.21
CA LEU A 103 7.66 18.98 -2.71
C LEU A 103 7.01 17.73 -2.09
N VAL A 104 5.89 17.91 -1.41
CA VAL A 104 5.06 16.80 -0.92
C VAL A 104 3.78 16.72 -1.78
N ALA A 105 3.68 15.69 -2.61
CA ALA A 105 2.51 15.46 -3.45
C ALA A 105 1.41 14.71 -2.68
N GLY A 106 0.40 15.47 -2.21
CA GLY A 106 -0.74 14.95 -1.45
C GLY A 106 -0.68 15.30 0.04
N TYR A 107 -1.83 15.63 0.64
CA TYR A 107 -1.92 16.09 2.04
C TYR A 107 -2.93 15.29 2.91
N GLY A 108 -3.03 13.99 2.62
CA GLY A 108 -3.67 13.02 3.51
C GLY A 108 -2.85 12.77 4.78
N ASP A 109 -3.20 11.74 5.56
CA ASP A 109 -2.51 11.48 6.84
C ASP A 109 -1.00 11.21 6.66
N VAL A 110 -0.61 10.46 5.62
CA VAL A 110 0.81 10.28 5.22
C VAL A 110 1.47 11.61 4.85
N GLY A 111 0.85 12.38 3.96
CA GLY A 111 1.38 13.67 3.50
C GLY A 111 1.56 14.69 4.63
N LYS A 112 0.66 14.70 5.60
CA LYS A 112 0.78 15.52 6.83
C LYS A 112 2.01 15.12 7.63
N GLY A 113 2.24 13.82 7.84
CA GLY A 113 3.44 13.30 8.51
C GLY A 113 4.73 13.73 7.79
N CYS A 114 4.76 13.53 6.47
CA CYS A 114 5.88 13.91 5.61
C CYS A 114 6.19 15.40 5.65
N ALA A 115 5.18 16.25 5.43
CA ALA A 115 5.33 17.70 5.44
C ALA A 115 5.76 18.23 6.81
N PHE A 116 5.23 17.65 7.90
CA PHE A 116 5.63 18.02 9.26
C PHE A 116 7.12 17.70 9.49
N ALA A 117 7.58 16.51 9.11
CA ALA A 117 8.97 16.11 9.28
C ALA A 117 9.94 17.02 8.52
N LEU A 118 9.65 17.26 7.23
CA LEU A 118 10.49 18.08 6.37
C LEU A 118 10.54 19.54 6.84
N ARG A 119 9.39 20.11 7.23
CA ARG A 119 9.33 21.46 7.80
C ARG A 119 10.09 21.54 9.12
N GLY A 120 9.95 20.53 9.99
CA GLY A 120 10.67 20.43 11.26
C GLY A 120 12.20 20.31 11.10
N ALA A 121 12.65 19.72 9.99
CA ALA A 121 14.07 19.66 9.62
C ALA A 121 14.58 20.93 8.90
N GLY A 122 13.75 21.98 8.77
CA GLY A 122 14.12 23.26 8.18
C GLY A 122 14.02 23.34 6.66
N ALA A 123 13.32 22.40 6.00
CA ALA A 123 13.01 22.52 4.59
C ALA A 123 11.88 23.54 4.35
N ARG A 124 11.91 24.17 3.17
CA ARG A 124 10.80 24.95 2.63
C ARG A 124 9.89 24.00 1.85
N VAL A 125 8.91 23.46 2.56
CA VAL A 125 7.90 22.51 2.08
C VAL A 125 6.78 23.25 1.36
#